data_AF-A0A4S8LCU3-F1
#
_entry.id   AF-A0A4S8LCU3-F1
#
_cell.length_a   1.000
_cell.length_b   1.000
_cell.length_c   1.000
_cell.angle_alpha   90.00
_cell.angle_beta   90.00
_cell.angle_gamma   90.00
#
_symmetry.space_group_name_H-M   'P 1'
#
loop_
_entity.id
_entity.type
_entity.pdbx_description
1 polymer ?
#
loop_
_entity_poly.entity_id
_entity_poly.type
_entity_poly.pdbx_seq_one_letter_code
_entity_poly.pdbx_strand_id
1 'polypeptide(L)'
;MAATYVGNMMQDDNMTHWGNVWAEQGIAEFDRYDKLNEFNSGTYAGVTLYALSLWGYMPKNSTIVTRAADMIEKTWEHIGMYYNPTLHTLGGPWDRAYGYDMVRQEKTVVFFFSSFRSYLGILGIQIAGLIGGIKDKSAPLPVPLVGSNHFEDGAIMAMLPIISKFHDPYVSSSVLSSLKSLSSSSSSSSMEGHTYFTQAVSPPYDSLSFPRNYTSYTGPGLSVGAIQVDEASVGGPALNPSQFQPAQVLWATGNIGGGGREEVGWILHYPSSPVINASASSNSLTVSYPPSQAFPGPNSTVTSNSMSFLFSGIKGVSLGNDFLMNGTAELPGLKLTVGGNVVDVVNEGKGNRTFVYGEEDLNGFLFYNLTWVFDREELEGRGEVPEVRFEFEKV
;
A
#
# COMPACT_ATOMS: atom_id res chain seq x y z
N MET A 1 5.68 -17.57 18.89
CA MET A 1 5.80 -18.83 18.12
C MET A 1 7.02 -19.66 18.54
N ALA A 2 8.26 -19.21 18.29
CA ALA A 2 9.47 -20.00 18.59
C ALA A 2 9.57 -20.43 20.07
N ALA A 3 9.35 -19.50 21.01
CA ALA A 3 9.32 -19.80 22.44
C ALA A 3 8.23 -20.82 22.81
N THR A 4 7.02 -20.68 22.25
CA THR A 4 5.92 -21.64 22.44
C THR A 4 6.28 -23.04 21.95
N TYR A 5 6.82 -23.15 20.72
CA TYR A 5 7.14 -24.43 20.11
C TYR A 5 8.31 -25.14 20.82
N VAL A 6 9.43 -24.44 20.97
CA VAL A 6 10.65 -24.99 21.59
C VAL A 6 10.42 -25.26 23.07
N GLY A 7 9.74 -24.36 23.79
CA GLY A 7 9.41 -24.55 25.20
C GLY A 7 8.61 -25.83 25.44
N ASN A 8 7.59 -26.10 24.63
CA ASN A 8 6.81 -27.32 24.74
C ASN A 8 7.61 -28.57 24.31
N MET A 9 8.45 -28.46 23.27
CA MET A 9 9.32 -29.57 22.84
C MET A 9 10.33 -29.97 23.92
N MET A 10 10.89 -28.98 24.61
CA MET A 10 11.95 -29.16 25.61
C MET A 10 11.42 -29.30 27.05
N GLN A 11 10.11 -29.19 27.25
CA GLN A 11 9.49 -29.11 28.58
C GLN A 11 10.08 -27.98 29.44
N ASP A 12 10.34 -26.82 28.82
CA ASP A 12 10.81 -25.61 29.48
C ASP A 12 9.62 -24.72 29.84
N ASP A 13 9.30 -24.66 31.13
CA ASP A 13 8.19 -23.89 31.68
C ASP A 13 8.36 -22.37 31.46
N ASN A 14 9.59 -21.86 31.53
CA ASN A 14 9.87 -20.44 31.36
C ASN A 14 9.66 -20.02 29.90
N MET A 15 10.18 -20.79 28.94
CA MET A 15 9.96 -20.54 27.52
C MET A 15 8.48 -20.67 27.14
N THR A 16 7.78 -21.66 27.70
CA THR A 16 6.35 -21.85 27.47
C THR A 16 5.52 -20.69 28.03
N HIS A 17 5.85 -20.23 29.25
CA HIS A 17 5.22 -19.08 29.88
C HIS A 17 5.36 -17.82 29.01
N TRP A 18 6.59 -17.43 28.65
CA TRP A 18 6.81 -16.24 27.81
C TRP A 18 6.21 -16.38 26.42
N GLY A 19 6.23 -17.58 25.85
CA GLY A 19 5.56 -17.86 24.58
C GLY A 19 4.06 -17.58 24.60
N ASN A 20 3.37 -17.87 25.72
CA ASN A 20 1.95 -17.55 25.89
C ASN A 20 1.73 -16.06 26.16
N VAL A 21 2.53 -15.43 27.04
CA VAL A 21 2.43 -14.00 27.35
C VAL A 21 2.57 -13.14 26.08
N TRP A 22 3.57 -13.42 25.23
CA TRP A 22 3.74 -12.66 23.98
C TRP A 22 2.63 -12.93 22.97
N ALA A 23 2.08 -14.15 22.94
CA ALA A 23 0.93 -14.45 22.09
C ALA A 23 -0.30 -13.63 22.54
N GLU A 24 -0.57 -13.58 23.85
CA GLU A 24 -1.66 -12.79 24.42
C GLU A 24 -1.51 -11.30 24.11
N GLN A 25 -0.30 -10.75 24.23
CA GLN A 25 -0.03 -9.36 23.88
C GLN A 25 -0.26 -9.08 22.39
N GLY A 26 0.26 -9.91 21.49
CA GLY A 26 0.05 -9.75 20.06
C GLY A 26 -1.41 -9.89 19.64
N ILE A 27 -2.14 -10.82 20.27
CA ILE A 27 -3.58 -11.00 20.08
C ILE A 27 -4.35 -9.77 20.57
N ALA A 28 -4.01 -9.25 21.75
CA ALA A 28 -4.68 -8.07 22.30
C ALA A 28 -4.47 -6.81 21.43
N GLU A 29 -3.30 -6.66 20.81
CA GLU A 29 -3.06 -5.59 19.84
C GLU A 29 -3.86 -5.80 18.56
N PHE A 30 -3.93 -7.04 18.04
CA PHE A 30 -4.77 -7.37 16.89
C PHE A 30 -6.25 -7.04 17.14
N ASP A 31 -6.77 -7.41 18.30
CA ASP A 31 -8.18 -7.28 18.67
C ASP A 31 -8.68 -5.82 18.74
N ARG A 32 -7.78 -4.83 18.73
CA ARG A 32 -8.19 -3.42 18.70
C ARG A 32 -8.95 -3.07 17.43
N TYR A 33 -8.52 -3.61 16.31
CA TYR A 33 -9.06 -3.30 14.99
C TYR A 33 -9.13 -4.50 14.05
N ASP A 34 -8.91 -5.72 14.54
CA ASP A 34 -8.80 -6.93 13.71
C ASP A 34 -7.64 -6.90 12.71
N LYS A 35 -6.53 -6.24 13.09
CA LYS A 35 -5.38 -5.97 12.20
C LYS A 35 -4.07 -6.03 12.95
N LEU A 36 -3.03 -6.52 12.28
CA LEU A 36 -1.66 -6.40 12.75
C LEU A 36 -1.05 -5.07 12.34
N ASN A 37 -0.01 -4.66 13.07
CA ASN A 37 0.84 -3.52 12.73
C ASN A 37 1.48 -3.70 11.33
N GLU A 38 1.84 -2.60 10.67
CA GLU A 38 2.26 -2.57 9.25
C GLU A 38 1.13 -3.02 8.32
N PHE A 39 0.01 -2.31 8.40
CA PHE A 39 -1.20 -2.63 7.68
C PHE A 39 -1.06 -2.38 6.17
N ASN A 40 -1.72 -3.25 5.39
CA ASN A 40 -1.79 -3.20 3.93
C ASN A 40 -0.39 -3.12 3.27
N SER A 41 0.31 -4.25 3.18
CA SER A 41 1.64 -4.33 2.55
C SER A 41 1.74 -5.56 1.65
N GLY A 42 2.17 -5.38 0.39
CA GLY A 42 2.30 -6.48 -0.57
C GLY A 42 3.28 -7.59 -0.14
N THR A 43 4.38 -7.25 0.53
CA THR A 43 5.27 -8.26 1.13
C THR A 43 4.76 -8.69 2.51
N TYR A 44 4.54 -7.74 3.43
CA TYR A 44 4.33 -8.12 4.83
C TYR A 44 2.96 -8.72 5.12
N ALA A 45 1.91 -8.42 4.35
CA ALA A 45 0.66 -9.17 4.46
C ALA A 45 0.88 -10.66 4.14
N GLY A 46 1.73 -10.97 3.14
CA GLY A 46 2.11 -12.33 2.81
C GLY A 46 2.97 -13.01 3.90
N VAL A 47 3.92 -12.29 4.50
CA VAL A 47 4.72 -12.76 5.65
C VAL A 47 3.82 -13.04 6.84
N THR A 48 2.90 -12.13 7.14
CA THR A 48 1.92 -12.24 8.22
C THR A 48 1.08 -13.49 8.05
N LEU A 49 0.49 -13.71 6.88
CA LEU A 49 -0.29 -14.91 6.59
C LEU A 49 0.56 -16.17 6.75
N TYR A 50 1.81 -16.17 6.25
CA TYR A 50 2.72 -17.29 6.44
C TYR A 50 2.98 -17.58 7.93
N ALA A 51 3.26 -16.55 8.73
CA ALA A 51 3.52 -16.67 10.15
C ALA A 51 2.29 -17.15 10.94
N LEU A 52 1.09 -16.62 10.64
CA LEU A 52 -0.16 -17.05 11.25
C LEU A 52 -0.49 -18.51 10.91
N SER A 53 -0.25 -18.95 9.67
CA SER A 53 -0.50 -20.34 9.29
C SER A 53 0.43 -21.33 9.99
N LEU A 54 1.65 -20.91 10.33
CA LEU A 54 2.53 -21.72 11.18
C LEU A 54 1.98 -21.94 12.59
N TRP A 55 1.03 -21.11 13.06
CA TRP A 55 0.41 -21.30 14.38
C TRP A 55 -0.38 -22.60 14.45
N GLY A 56 -0.88 -23.12 13.33
CA GLY A 56 -1.54 -24.43 13.28
C GLY A 56 -0.63 -25.62 13.65
N TYR A 57 0.69 -25.43 13.62
CA TYR A 57 1.67 -26.44 14.07
C TYR A 57 2.03 -26.35 15.56
N MET A 58 1.51 -25.35 16.28
CA MET A 58 1.83 -25.16 17.69
C MET A 58 1.07 -26.18 18.57
N PRO A 59 1.54 -26.43 19.81
CA PRO A 59 0.86 -27.31 20.76
C PRO A 59 -0.61 -26.89 20.95
N LYS A 60 -1.55 -27.85 20.88
CA LYS A 60 -2.99 -27.58 20.86
C LYS A 60 -3.51 -26.74 22.03
N ASN A 61 -2.84 -26.80 23.18
CA ASN A 61 -3.25 -26.08 24.39
C ASN A 61 -2.58 -24.70 24.53
N SER A 62 -1.80 -24.26 23.55
CA SER A 62 -1.16 -22.94 23.58
C SER A 62 -2.12 -21.84 23.11
N THR A 63 -2.02 -20.65 23.72
CA THR A 63 -2.92 -19.52 23.43
C THR A 63 -2.93 -19.15 21.94
N ILE A 64 -1.77 -19.24 21.30
CA ILE A 64 -1.56 -18.88 19.90
C ILE A 64 -2.44 -19.70 18.92
N VAL A 65 -2.74 -20.97 19.21
CA VAL A 65 -3.58 -21.82 18.35
C VAL A 65 -5.03 -21.36 18.36
N THR A 66 -5.51 -20.82 19.49
CA THR A 66 -6.92 -20.47 19.69
C THR A 66 -7.40 -19.33 18.81
N ARG A 67 -6.47 -18.51 18.28
CA ARG A 67 -6.78 -17.32 17.46
C ARG A 67 -6.30 -17.41 16.01
N ALA A 68 -5.53 -18.43 15.66
CA ALA A 68 -4.92 -18.54 14.33
C ALA A 68 -5.95 -18.45 13.18
N ALA A 69 -7.04 -19.21 13.29
CA ALA A 69 -8.10 -19.22 12.28
C ALA A 69 -8.74 -17.84 12.08
N ASP A 70 -9.20 -17.22 13.18
CA ASP A 70 -9.83 -15.90 13.20
C ASP A 70 -8.93 -14.81 12.62
N MET A 71 -7.65 -14.79 13.02
CA MET A 71 -6.70 -13.78 12.53
C MET A 71 -6.37 -13.94 11.04
N ILE A 72 -6.28 -15.18 10.53
CA ILE A 72 -6.08 -15.44 9.09
C ILE A 72 -7.29 -14.97 8.29
N GLU A 73 -8.49 -15.33 8.74
CA GLU A 73 -9.75 -14.96 8.08
C GLU A 73 -9.89 -13.43 7.96
N LYS A 74 -9.78 -12.71 9.08
CA LYS A 74 -9.85 -11.24 9.12
C LYS A 74 -8.77 -10.55 8.29
N THR A 75 -7.55 -11.09 8.31
CA THR A 75 -6.46 -10.56 7.46
C THR A 75 -6.83 -10.68 5.97
N TRP A 76 -7.40 -11.81 5.57
CA TRP A 76 -7.87 -12.02 4.20
C TRP A 76 -9.07 -11.18 3.82
N GLU A 77 -10.00 -10.94 4.74
CA GLU A 77 -11.13 -10.03 4.53
C GLU A 77 -10.63 -8.61 4.19
N HIS A 78 -9.67 -8.10 4.94
CA HIS A 78 -9.04 -6.81 4.63
C HIS A 78 -8.33 -6.83 3.27
N ILE A 79 -7.53 -7.86 2.98
CA ILE A 79 -6.85 -8.00 1.68
C ILE A 79 -7.86 -8.00 0.52
N GLY A 80 -8.98 -8.71 0.65
CA GLY A 80 -10.03 -8.77 -0.36
C GLY A 80 -10.66 -7.41 -0.65
N MET A 81 -10.67 -6.48 0.32
CA MET A 81 -11.15 -5.12 0.11
C MET A 81 -10.15 -4.22 -0.62
N TYR A 82 -8.84 -4.43 -0.45
CA TYR A 82 -7.79 -3.62 -1.08
C TYR A 82 -7.29 -4.18 -2.42
N TYR A 83 -7.31 -5.50 -2.60
CA TYR A 83 -6.79 -6.12 -3.81
C TYR A 83 -7.63 -5.75 -5.03
N ASN A 84 -6.99 -5.23 -6.07
CA ASN A 84 -7.65 -4.91 -7.32
C ASN A 84 -7.40 -6.03 -8.35
N PRO A 85 -8.38 -6.90 -8.64
CA PRO A 85 -8.20 -8.00 -9.58
C PRO A 85 -8.05 -7.56 -11.04
N THR A 86 -8.41 -6.32 -11.38
CA THR A 86 -8.24 -5.77 -12.74
C THR A 86 -6.85 -5.18 -12.97
N LEU A 87 -6.19 -4.72 -11.90
CA LEU A 87 -4.78 -4.31 -11.91
C LEU A 87 -3.84 -5.43 -11.47
N HIS A 88 -4.41 -6.52 -10.95
CA HIS A 88 -3.70 -7.66 -10.34
C HIS A 88 -2.70 -7.25 -9.24
N THR A 89 -2.95 -6.13 -8.55
CA THR A 89 -2.06 -5.62 -7.50
C THR A 89 -2.87 -5.25 -6.26
N LEU A 90 -2.18 -5.17 -5.12
CA LEU A 90 -2.76 -4.70 -3.87
C LEU A 90 -2.91 -3.19 -3.97
N GLY A 91 -4.12 -2.67 -3.77
CA GLY A 91 -4.37 -1.25 -3.68
C GLY A 91 -3.74 -0.62 -2.44
N GLY A 92 -3.53 0.68 -2.49
CA GLY A 92 -3.07 1.45 -1.35
C GLY A 92 -4.18 1.84 -0.36
N PRO A 93 -3.83 2.51 0.74
CA PRO A 93 -2.50 3.00 1.10
C PRO A 93 -1.64 2.00 1.84
N TRP A 94 -0.33 2.18 1.86
CA TRP A 94 0.58 1.17 2.41
C TRP A 94 1.40 1.75 3.56
N ASP A 95 1.30 1.13 4.74
CA ASP A 95 2.20 1.43 5.85
C ASP A 95 3.65 1.08 5.49
N ARG A 96 3.82 0.10 4.59
CA ARG A 96 5.13 -0.30 4.08
C ARG A 96 5.05 -0.94 2.69
N ALA A 97 5.78 -0.38 1.72
CA ALA A 97 5.88 -0.90 0.37
C ALA A 97 7.32 -0.80 -0.17
N TYR A 98 7.79 -1.87 -0.81
CA TYR A 98 9.07 -1.90 -1.54
C TYR A 98 8.88 -1.91 -3.06
N GLY A 99 7.63 -1.98 -3.52
CA GLY A 99 7.26 -1.91 -4.91
C GLY A 99 5.75 -1.70 -5.04
N TYR A 100 5.36 -1.18 -6.19
CA TYR A 100 4.03 -0.56 -6.39
C TYR A 100 3.18 -1.29 -7.46
N ASP A 101 3.77 -2.29 -8.11
CA ASP A 101 3.16 -3.14 -9.14
C ASP A 101 3.72 -4.57 -9.02
N MET A 102 2.84 -5.52 -8.65
CA MET A 102 3.21 -6.93 -8.46
C MET A 102 3.27 -7.75 -9.77
N VAL A 103 2.97 -7.16 -10.92
CA VAL A 103 2.51 -7.90 -12.12
C VAL A 103 3.27 -7.54 -13.39
N ARG A 104 4.05 -6.46 -13.32
CA ARG A 104 4.79 -5.88 -14.42
C ARG A 104 5.46 -6.92 -15.31
N GLN A 105 5.12 -6.88 -16.60
CA GLN A 105 5.71 -7.71 -17.64
C GLN A 105 6.77 -6.93 -18.42
N GLU A 106 7.95 -7.52 -18.56
CA GLU A 106 8.96 -7.07 -19.50
C GLU A 106 8.99 -8.01 -20.71
N LYS A 107 8.66 -7.49 -21.90
CA LYS A 107 8.81 -8.26 -23.16
C LYS A 107 10.24 -8.32 -23.67
N THR A 108 11.14 -7.53 -23.13
CA THR A 108 12.52 -7.45 -23.60
C THR A 108 13.40 -7.48 -22.37
N VAL A 109 14.16 -8.57 -22.21
CA VAL A 109 15.28 -8.66 -21.28
C VAL A 109 16.34 -7.68 -21.77
N VAL A 110 16.15 -6.39 -21.50
CA VAL A 110 17.20 -5.40 -21.70
C VAL A 110 17.96 -5.32 -20.39
N PHE A 111 19.04 -6.08 -20.32
CA PHE A 111 19.98 -6.17 -19.18
C PHE A 111 20.56 -4.80 -18.70
N PHE A 112 20.13 -3.66 -19.25
CA PHE A 112 20.77 -2.36 -19.08
C PHE A 112 19.86 -1.20 -18.65
N PHE A 113 18.54 -1.35 -18.52
CA PHE A 113 17.69 -0.29 -17.97
C PHE A 113 17.01 -0.74 -16.67
N SER A 114 17.64 -0.42 -15.54
CA SER A 114 17.18 -0.70 -14.17
C SER A 114 15.87 0.01 -13.78
N SER A 115 15.34 0.87 -14.64
CA SER A 115 14.29 1.84 -14.32
C SER A 115 12.87 1.27 -14.27
N PHE A 116 12.68 0.01 -14.66
CA PHE A 116 11.36 -0.58 -14.90
C PHE A 116 11.17 -1.96 -14.29
N ARG A 117 11.79 -2.23 -13.14
CA ARG A 117 11.71 -3.54 -12.48
C ARG A 117 10.30 -3.85 -11.99
N SER A 118 9.91 -5.11 -12.07
CA SER A 118 8.74 -5.67 -11.41
C SER A 118 9.03 -5.96 -9.94
N TYR A 119 8.00 -6.05 -9.09
CA TYR A 119 8.16 -6.35 -7.67
C TYR A 119 7.51 -7.68 -7.29
N LEU A 120 8.27 -8.56 -6.65
CA LEU A 120 7.72 -9.79 -6.09
C LEU A 120 7.20 -9.54 -4.66
N GLY A 121 5.89 -9.40 -4.53
CA GLY A 121 5.22 -9.41 -3.23
C GLY A 121 4.91 -10.84 -2.77
N ILE A 122 5.22 -11.18 -1.52
CA ILE A 122 4.87 -12.49 -0.94
C ILE A 122 3.36 -12.73 -0.95
N LEU A 123 2.56 -11.67 -0.80
CA LEU A 123 1.10 -11.77 -0.94
C LEU A 123 0.68 -12.27 -2.33
N GLY A 124 1.35 -11.81 -3.39
CA GLY A 124 1.08 -12.28 -4.75
C GLY A 124 1.26 -13.79 -4.91
N ILE A 125 2.22 -14.36 -4.17
CA ILE A 125 2.47 -15.80 -4.13
C ILE A 125 1.32 -16.54 -3.42
N GLN A 126 0.86 -16.00 -2.28
CA GLN A 126 -0.29 -16.56 -1.55
C GLN A 126 -1.57 -16.54 -2.41
N ILE A 127 -1.85 -15.41 -3.08
CA ILE A 127 -3.00 -15.28 -3.99
C ILE A 127 -2.88 -16.29 -5.14
N ALA A 128 -1.71 -16.41 -5.77
CA ALA A 128 -1.48 -17.38 -6.84
C ALA A 128 -1.69 -18.84 -6.37
N GLY A 129 -1.37 -19.15 -5.11
CA GLY A 129 -1.65 -20.45 -4.51
C GLY A 129 -3.16 -20.75 -4.39
N LEU A 130 -3.96 -19.73 -4.05
CA LEU A 130 -5.40 -19.86 -3.84
C LEU A 130 -6.22 -19.88 -5.14
N ILE A 131 -5.89 -19.01 -6.09
CA ILE A 131 -6.69 -18.82 -7.32
C ILE A 131 -6.01 -19.31 -8.60
N GLY A 132 -4.74 -19.74 -8.51
CA GLY A 132 -3.97 -20.19 -9.66
C GLY A 132 -3.40 -19.05 -10.50
N GLY A 133 -3.39 -19.22 -11.82
CA GLY A 133 -3.02 -18.17 -12.77
C GLY A 133 -1.52 -18.10 -13.16
N ILE A 134 -0.68 -19.03 -12.68
CA ILE A 134 0.74 -19.05 -13.07
C ILE A 134 0.90 -19.46 -14.54
N LYS A 135 0.17 -20.49 -14.98
CA LYS A 135 0.30 -21.08 -16.33
C LYS A 135 -0.16 -20.13 -17.45
N ASP A 136 -1.28 -19.45 -17.22
CA ASP A 136 -1.88 -18.50 -18.17
C ASP A 136 -1.38 -17.07 -17.98
N LYS A 137 -0.46 -16.86 -17.03
CA LYS A 137 0.04 -15.54 -16.66
C LYS A 137 -1.13 -14.61 -16.31
N SER A 138 -2.03 -15.03 -15.42
CA SER A 138 -3.02 -14.17 -14.73
C SER A 138 -2.73 -13.95 -13.25
N ALA A 139 -1.78 -14.71 -12.66
CA ALA A 139 -1.37 -14.56 -11.26
C ALA A 139 -0.74 -13.18 -10.98
N PRO A 140 -0.93 -12.60 -9.78
CA PRO A 140 -0.31 -11.34 -9.37
C PRO A 140 1.19 -11.53 -9.04
N LEU A 141 1.94 -11.97 -10.03
CA LEU A 141 3.36 -12.28 -9.96
C LEU A 141 4.08 -11.66 -11.17
N PRO A 142 5.32 -11.20 -10.98
CA PRO A 142 6.18 -10.77 -12.07
C PRO A 142 6.42 -11.84 -13.13
N VAL A 143 6.47 -11.44 -14.39
CA VAL A 143 6.82 -12.32 -15.50
C VAL A 143 7.83 -11.62 -16.43
N PRO A 144 9.09 -12.08 -16.49
CA PRO A 144 9.70 -13.16 -15.69
C PRO A 144 9.85 -12.79 -14.20
N LEU A 145 9.95 -13.81 -13.34
CA LEU A 145 10.29 -13.62 -11.92
C LEU A 145 11.76 -13.19 -11.74
N VAL A 146 12.67 -13.82 -12.48
CA VAL A 146 14.10 -13.49 -12.42
C VAL A 146 14.31 -12.05 -12.89
N GLY A 147 15.05 -11.26 -12.09
CA GLY A 147 15.30 -9.85 -12.36
C GLY A 147 14.32 -8.89 -11.68
N SER A 148 13.22 -9.40 -11.11
CA SER A 148 12.33 -8.60 -10.27
C SER A 148 13.02 -8.15 -8.98
N ASN A 149 12.61 -7.00 -8.46
CA ASN A 149 12.92 -6.61 -7.10
C ASN A 149 12.27 -7.61 -6.13
N HIS A 150 12.98 -7.93 -5.04
CA HIS A 150 12.56 -8.95 -4.08
C HIS A 150 12.44 -10.38 -4.65
N PHE A 151 13.11 -10.70 -5.76
CA PHE A 151 13.11 -12.05 -6.34
C PHE A 151 13.48 -13.17 -5.34
N GLU A 152 14.39 -12.90 -4.40
CA GLU A 152 14.83 -13.86 -3.37
C GLU A 152 13.67 -14.32 -2.46
N ASP A 153 12.67 -13.47 -2.24
CA ASP A 153 11.46 -13.81 -1.48
C ASP A 153 10.69 -14.96 -2.14
N GLY A 154 10.93 -15.24 -3.42
CA GLY A 154 10.37 -16.38 -4.15
C GLY A 154 10.70 -17.73 -3.53
N ALA A 155 11.71 -17.84 -2.66
CA ALA A 155 11.98 -19.05 -1.89
C ALA A 155 10.75 -19.54 -1.08
N ILE A 156 9.88 -18.62 -0.66
CA ILE A 156 8.66 -18.95 0.10
C ILE A 156 7.64 -19.76 -0.72
N MET A 157 7.69 -19.72 -2.05
CA MET A 157 6.81 -20.52 -2.93
C MET A 157 6.86 -22.00 -2.59
N ALA A 158 8.05 -22.53 -2.33
CA ALA A 158 8.25 -23.93 -1.99
C ALA A 158 7.71 -24.29 -0.60
N MET A 159 7.51 -23.30 0.28
CA MET A 159 7.05 -23.49 1.66
C MET A 159 5.53 -23.38 1.79
N LEU A 160 4.81 -22.74 0.86
CA LEU A 160 3.36 -22.59 0.94
C LEU A 160 2.59 -23.91 1.08
N PRO A 161 2.92 -25.00 0.37
CA PRO A 161 2.21 -26.27 0.54
C PRO A 161 2.30 -26.86 1.95
N ILE A 162 3.31 -26.49 2.74
CA ILE A 162 3.47 -26.95 4.12
C ILE A 162 2.42 -26.29 5.02
N ILE A 163 2.11 -25.02 4.78
CA ILE A 163 1.21 -24.24 5.62
C ILE A 163 -0.24 -24.21 5.14
N SER A 164 -0.51 -24.61 3.88
CA SER A 164 -1.82 -24.47 3.23
C SER A 164 -2.97 -25.11 4.01
N LYS A 165 -2.76 -26.27 4.63
CA LYS A 165 -3.78 -26.95 5.47
C LYS A 165 -4.23 -26.16 6.70
N PHE A 166 -3.43 -25.19 7.14
CA PHE A 166 -3.70 -24.28 8.27
C PHE A 166 -3.96 -22.84 7.80
N HIS A 167 -4.14 -22.65 6.50
CA HIS A 167 -4.32 -21.36 5.86
C HIS A 167 -5.59 -21.36 5.02
N ASP A 168 -5.62 -22.19 3.97
CA ASP A 168 -6.65 -22.20 2.92
C ASP A 168 -8.06 -22.44 3.45
N PRO A 169 -8.29 -23.31 4.46
CA PRO A 169 -9.63 -23.49 5.03
C PRO A 169 -10.23 -22.24 5.68
N TYR A 170 -9.40 -21.24 5.98
CA TYR A 170 -9.80 -19.98 6.62
C TYR A 170 -9.96 -18.83 5.62
N VAL A 171 -9.80 -19.10 4.32
CA VAL A 171 -10.06 -18.11 3.27
C VAL A 171 -11.51 -18.25 2.82
N SER A 172 -12.33 -17.24 3.11
CA SER A 172 -13.75 -17.27 2.78
C SER A 172 -14.01 -17.23 1.26
N SER A 173 -15.18 -17.72 0.85
CA SER A 173 -15.59 -17.73 -0.56
C SER A 173 -15.79 -16.32 -1.12
N SER A 174 -16.17 -15.35 -0.28
CA SER A 174 -16.25 -13.93 -0.65
C SER A 174 -14.87 -13.37 -0.97
N VAL A 175 -13.86 -13.66 -0.15
CA VAL A 175 -12.47 -13.28 -0.42
C VAL A 175 -11.99 -13.92 -1.73
N LEU A 176 -12.16 -15.24 -1.90
CA LEU A 176 -11.76 -15.91 -3.15
C LEU A 176 -12.43 -15.32 -4.39
N SER A 177 -13.66 -14.83 -4.26
CA SER A 177 -14.40 -14.15 -5.33
C SER A 177 -13.79 -12.77 -5.62
N SER A 178 -13.52 -11.98 -4.57
CA SER A 178 -12.90 -10.65 -4.69
C SER A 178 -11.50 -10.68 -5.32
N LEU A 179 -10.74 -11.75 -5.08
CA LEU A 179 -9.41 -11.94 -5.68
C LEU A 179 -9.48 -12.24 -7.19
N LYS A 180 -10.62 -12.66 -7.71
CA LYS A 180 -10.82 -13.01 -9.14
C LYS A 180 -11.50 -11.91 -9.92
N SER A 181 -12.43 -11.17 -9.30
CA SER A 181 -13.23 -10.15 -9.99
C SER A 181 -13.76 -9.12 -9.01
N LEU A 182 -13.96 -7.89 -9.50
CA LEU A 182 -14.73 -6.88 -8.77
C LEU A 182 -16.18 -7.35 -8.58
N SER A 183 -16.82 -6.93 -7.50
CA SER A 183 -18.22 -7.29 -7.25
C SER A 183 -19.12 -6.76 -8.37
N SER A 184 -19.93 -7.63 -8.97
CA SER A 184 -21.03 -7.22 -9.84
C SER A 184 -22.25 -6.93 -8.96
N SER A 185 -22.73 -5.69 -8.89
CA SER A 185 -24.06 -5.46 -8.35
C SER A 185 -25.07 -6.11 -9.30
N SER A 186 -25.99 -6.88 -8.74
CA SER A 186 -26.96 -7.66 -9.50
C SER A 186 -27.97 -6.73 -10.19
N SER A 187 -27.65 -6.23 -11.39
CA SER A 187 -28.60 -5.84 -12.46
C SER A 187 -27.96 -5.03 -13.60
N SER A 188 -26.68 -4.63 -13.51
CA SER A 188 -25.96 -3.96 -14.59
C SER A 188 -24.78 -4.79 -15.07
N SER A 189 -24.51 -4.79 -16.38
CA SER A 189 -23.35 -5.46 -16.99
C SER A 189 -22.02 -4.73 -16.73
N SER A 190 -22.00 -3.73 -15.85
CA SER A 190 -20.81 -2.97 -15.47
C SER A 190 -20.21 -3.53 -14.19
N MET A 191 -18.91 -3.84 -14.20
CA MET A 191 -18.14 -4.05 -12.97
C MET A 191 -18.15 -2.74 -12.17
N GLU A 192 -18.65 -2.78 -10.94
CA GLU A 192 -18.65 -1.60 -10.06
C GLU A 192 -17.47 -1.66 -9.11
N GLY A 193 -16.86 -0.49 -8.86
CA GLY A 193 -15.86 -0.34 -7.82
C GLY A 193 -16.49 -0.08 -6.45
N HIS A 194 -15.74 -0.31 -5.38
CA HIS A 194 -16.18 -0.10 -4.00
C HIS A 194 -15.22 0.82 -3.25
N THR A 195 -15.76 1.48 -2.22
CA THR A 195 -14.96 2.23 -1.24
C THR A 195 -14.80 1.40 0.03
N TYR A 196 -13.65 1.47 0.68
CA TYR A 196 -13.40 0.80 1.94
C TYR A 196 -12.85 1.77 2.98
N PHE A 197 -13.40 1.69 4.19
CA PHE A 197 -13.00 2.48 5.34
C PHE A 197 -12.59 1.55 6.46
N THR A 198 -11.44 1.81 7.06
CA THR A 198 -10.98 1.00 8.19
C THR A 198 -10.00 1.77 9.06
N GLN A 199 -9.68 1.22 10.23
CA GLN A 199 -8.76 1.82 11.18
C GLN A 199 -7.69 0.82 11.59
N ALA A 200 -6.49 1.32 11.91
CA ALA A 200 -5.42 0.54 12.54
C ALA A 200 -4.60 1.44 13.48
N VAL A 201 -3.76 0.80 14.30
CA VAL A 201 -2.76 1.48 15.15
C VAL A 201 -1.46 0.69 15.12
N SER A 202 -0.35 1.37 15.36
CA SER A 202 0.98 0.78 15.51
C SER A 202 1.72 1.46 16.68
N PRO A 203 1.35 1.15 17.93
CA PRO A 203 2.07 1.67 19.10
C PRO A 203 3.55 1.24 19.09
N PRO A 204 4.47 2.07 19.61
CA PRO A 204 4.24 3.37 20.27
C PRO A 204 4.21 4.57 19.30
N TYR A 205 4.23 4.34 17.98
CA TYR A 205 4.33 5.41 16.98
C TYR A 205 3.03 6.17 16.76
N ASP A 206 1.91 5.49 16.99
CA ASP A 206 0.58 6.07 16.96
C ASP A 206 0.02 6.29 18.36
N SER A 207 -0.78 7.35 18.52
CA SER A 207 -1.62 7.51 19.69
C SER A 207 -2.85 6.62 19.60
N LEU A 208 -3.13 5.86 20.66
CA LEU A 208 -4.35 5.05 20.74
C LEU A 208 -5.65 5.88 20.68
N SER A 209 -5.57 7.17 21.00
CA SER A 209 -6.71 8.11 20.90
C SER A 209 -6.92 8.67 19.50
N PHE A 210 -5.92 8.53 18.62
CA PHE A 210 -5.93 9.02 17.25
C PHE A 210 -5.44 7.90 16.31
N PRO A 211 -6.26 6.86 16.08
CA PRO A 211 -5.90 5.78 15.18
C PRO A 211 -5.73 6.27 13.75
N ARG A 212 -4.98 5.51 12.94
CA ARG A 212 -4.91 5.72 11.50
C ARG A 212 -6.28 5.46 10.90
N ASN A 213 -6.80 6.39 10.10
CA ASN A 213 -8.02 6.17 9.32
C ASN A 213 -7.66 5.95 7.86
N TYR A 214 -7.98 4.77 7.35
CA TYR A 214 -7.73 4.38 5.97
C TYR A 214 -9.00 4.59 5.16
N THR A 215 -8.85 5.20 4.00
CA THR A 215 -9.88 5.24 2.95
C THR A 215 -9.28 4.73 1.66
N SER A 216 -9.99 3.86 0.96
CA SER A 216 -9.61 3.45 -0.39
C SER A 216 -10.80 3.33 -1.32
N TYR A 217 -10.52 3.45 -2.61
CA TYR A 217 -11.41 3.09 -3.69
C TYR A 217 -10.74 2.04 -4.57
N THR A 218 -11.47 0.96 -4.88
CA THR A 218 -11.03 -0.10 -5.78
C THR A 218 -12.05 -0.25 -6.89
N GLY A 219 -11.67 0.04 -8.13
CA GLY A 219 -12.55 -0.03 -9.30
C GLY A 219 -11.85 -0.56 -10.55
N PRO A 220 -12.57 -0.63 -11.69
CA PRO A 220 -12.03 -1.16 -12.94
C PRO A 220 -10.82 -0.34 -13.41
N GLY A 221 -9.63 -0.96 -13.40
CA GLY A 221 -8.38 -0.33 -13.81
C GLY A 221 -7.95 0.87 -12.96
N LEU A 222 -8.47 1.01 -11.73
CA LEU A 222 -8.19 2.13 -10.84
C LEU A 222 -8.18 1.69 -9.37
N SER A 223 -7.16 2.07 -8.62
CA SER A 223 -7.11 1.94 -7.17
C SER A 223 -6.57 3.22 -6.55
N VAL A 224 -7.25 3.73 -5.53
CA VAL A 224 -6.89 4.97 -4.84
C VAL A 224 -6.84 4.68 -3.36
N GLY A 225 -5.78 5.11 -2.68
CA GLY A 225 -5.56 4.88 -1.26
C GLY A 225 -5.17 6.16 -0.55
N ALA A 226 -5.64 6.32 0.69
CA ALA A 226 -5.32 7.46 1.53
C ALA A 226 -5.39 7.13 3.03
N ILE A 227 -4.47 7.68 3.82
CA ILE A 227 -4.40 7.57 5.29
C ILE A 227 -4.57 8.96 5.90
N GLN A 228 -5.43 9.05 6.91
CA GLN A 228 -5.34 10.10 7.92
C GLN A 228 -4.52 9.56 9.09
N VAL A 229 -3.41 10.22 9.39
CA VAL A 229 -2.51 9.82 10.44
C VAL A 229 -1.89 11.04 11.13
N ASP A 230 -1.64 10.89 12.42
CA ASP A 230 -0.92 11.83 13.26
C ASP A 230 0.14 11.01 14.02
N GLU A 231 1.38 10.96 13.49
CA GLU A 231 2.48 10.16 14.03
C GLU A 231 3.49 11.03 14.79
N ALA A 232 4.31 10.40 15.64
CA ALA A 232 5.42 11.11 16.29
C ALA A 232 6.56 11.50 15.32
N SER A 233 6.68 10.82 14.18
CA SER A 233 7.71 11.01 13.16
C SER A 233 7.23 10.49 11.81
N VAL A 234 7.71 11.07 10.70
CA VAL A 234 7.30 10.68 9.34
C VAL A 234 7.57 9.19 9.09
N GLY A 235 6.52 8.45 8.72
CA GLY A 235 6.62 7.03 8.40
C GLY A 235 6.51 6.11 9.62
N GLY A 236 6.21 6.67 10.79
CA GLY A 236 5.95 5.98 12.04
C GLY A 236 6.85 4.75 12.26
N PRO A 237 6.31 3.52 12.29
CA PRO A 237 7.09 2.31 12.53
C PRO A 237 8.15 1.99 11.49
N ALA A 238 7.98 2.44 10.24
CA ALA A 238 8.96 2.19 9.19
C ALA A 238 10.20 3.07 9.37
N LEU A 239 10.05 4.27 9.96
CA LEU A 239 11.06 5.33 10.06
C LEU A 239 11.80 5.57 8.72
N ASN A 240 11.11 5.30 7.62
CA ASN A 240 11.64 5.40 6.27
C ASN A 240 10.54 5.88 5.32
N PRO A 241 10.54 7.18 4.96
CA PRO A 241 9.57 7.75 4.02
C PRO A 241 9.57 7.06 2.65
N SER A 242 10.66 6.36 2.27
CA SER A 242 10.68 5.63 1.00
C SER A 242 9.78 4.38 0.97
N GLN A 243 9.41 3.88 2.15
CA GLN A 243 8.58 2.68 2.29
C GLN A 243 7.18 3.02 2.76
N PHE A 244 6.99 4.16 3.44
CA PHE A 244 5.67 4.62 3.87
C PHE A 244 4.96 5.37 2.74
N GLN A 245 3.80 4.86 2.31
CA GLN A 245 3.04 5.38 1.16
C GLN A 245 1.61 5.71 1.59
N PRO A 246 1.42 6.86 2.27
CA PRO A 246 0.14 7.22 2.91
C PRO A 246 -0.95 7.66 1.94
N ALA A 247 -0.61 7.95 0.69
CA ALA A 247 -1.57 8.31 -0.34
C ALA A 247 -1.07 7.94 -1.73
N GLN A 248 -1.93 7.38 -2.57
CA GLN A 248 -1.58 6.96 -3.93
C GLN A 248 -2.78 6.82 -4.87
N VAL A 249 -2.45 6.85 -6.16
CA VAL A 249 -3.31 6.45 -7.26
C VAL A 249 -2.57 5.40 -8.08
N LEU A 250 -3.21 4.27 -8.36
CA LEU A 250 -2.77 3.25 -9.31
C LEU A 250 -3.79 3.14 -10.42
N TRP A 251 -3.36 3.09 -11.68
CA TRP A 251 -4.29 2.94 -12.79
C TRP A 251 -3.72 2.12 -13.92
N ALA A 252 -4.63 1.54 -14.71
CA ALA A 252 -4.30 0.84 -15.94
C ALA A 252 -3.90 1.85 -17.03
N THR A 253 -2.65 1.79 -17.50
CA THR A 253 -2.13 2.65 -18.57
C THR A 253 -2.40 2.09 -19.97
N GLY A 254 -3.07 0.94 -20.09
CA GLY A 254 -3.22 0.21 -21.33
C GLY A 254 -2.15 -0.89 -21.48
N ASN A 255 -2.42 -1.84 -22.39
CA ASN A 255 -1.50 -2.91 -22.77
C ASN A 255 -0.46 -2.42 -23.81
N ILE A 256 0.33 -1.41 -23.43
CA ILE A 256 1.28 -0.73 -24.34
C ILE A 256 2.43 -1.68 -24.76
N GLY A 257 2.72 -2.72 -23.96
CA GLY A 257 3.70 -3.76 -24.30
C GLY A 257 3.15 -4.96 -25.09
N GLY A 258 1.84 -5.08 -25.33
CA GLY A 258 1.21 -6.24 -25.99
C GLY A 258 1.33 -7.58 -25.23
N GLY A 259 1.62 -7.55 -23.92
CA GLY A 259 1.83 -8.72 -23.05
C GLY A 259 0.53 -9.37 -22.55
N GLY A 260 -0.62 -8.78 -22.89
CA GLY A 260 -1.94 -9.31 -22.51
C GLY A 260 -2.41 -8.88 -21.12
N ARG A 261 -1.58 -8.13 -20.36
CA ARG A 261 -1.94 -7.51 -19.07
C ARG A 261 -1.90 -6.00 -19.18
N GLU A 262 -2.76 -5.34 -18.40
CA GLU A 262 -2.67 -3.92 -18.15
C GLU A 262 -1.36 -3.61 -17.43
N GLU A 263 -0.69 -2.55 -17.86
CA GLU A 263 0.43 -1.98 -17.12
C GLU A 263 -0.09 -0.98 -16.09
N VAL A 264 0.62 -0.85 -14.97
CA VAL A 264 0.18 0.00 -13.85
C VAL A 264 1.03 1.27 -13.79
N GLY A 265 0.38 2.40 -14.03
CA GLY A 265 0.89 3.72 -13.68
C GLY A 265 0.62 4.02 -12.22
N TRP A 266 1.46 4.84 -11.60
CA TRP A 266 1.27 5.23 -10.21
C TRP A 266 1.61 6.69 -9.93
N ILE A 267 0.84 7.27 -8.99
CA ILE A 267 1.10 8.54 -8.30
C ILE A 267 1.25 8.18 -6.82
N LEU A 268 2.37 8.55 -6.19
CA LEU A 268 2.63 8.27 -4.78
C LEU A 268 2.91 9.57 -4.04
N HIS A 269 2.26 9.79 -2.90
CA HIS A 269 2.65 10.87 -2.01
C HIS A 269 3.95 10.51 -1.28
N TYR A 270 4.97 11.37 -1.38
CA TYR A 270 6.22 11.25 -0.65
C TYR A 270 6.20 12.20 0.55
N PRO A 271 5.88 11.70 1.75
CA PRO A 271 5.51 12.56 2.87
C PRO A 271 6.70 13.29 3.45
N SER A 272 6.47 14.56 3.79
CA SER A 272 7.42 15.45 4.49
C SER A 272 6.87 15.92 5.84
N SER A 273 5.63 15.53 6.18
CA SER A 273 4.95 15.83 7.43
C SER A 273 4.59 14.52 8.17
N PRO A 274 4.75 14.46 9.50
CA PRO A 274 4.29 13.32 10.30
C PRO A 274 2.78 13.33 10.54
N VAL A 275 2.12 14.46 10.25
CA VAL A 275 0.67 14.61 10.31
C VAL A 275 0.14 14.77 8.90
N ILE A 276 -0.69 13.83 8.48
CA ILE A 276 -1.24 13.73 7.13
C ILE A 276 -2.73 13.51 7.26
N ASN A 277 -3.52 14.36 6.62
CA ASN A 277 -4.94 14.12 6.43
C ASN A 277 -5.18 13.94 4.93
N ALA A 278 -5.20 12.68 4.50
CA ALA A 278 -5.49 12.31 3.12
C ALA A 278 -6.84 11.60 2.99
N SER A 279 -7.52 11.80 1.87
CA SER A 279 -8.77 11.14 1.53
C SER A 279 -8.79 10.68 0.07
N ALA A 280 -9.41 9.51 -0.16
CA ALA A 280 -9.51 8.87 -1.46
C ALA A 280 -10.99 8.74 -1.87
N SER A 281 -11.28 8.98 -3.14
CA SER A 281 -12.57 8.71 -3.77
C SER A 281 -12.37 8.03 -5.12
N SER A 282 -13.47 7.74 -5.83
CA SER A 282 -13.42 7.19 -7.18
C SER A 282 -12.82 8.12 -8.23
N ASN A 283 -12.66 9.41 -7.92
CA ASN A 283 -12.24 10.44 -8.87
C ASN A 283 -11.29 11.49 -8.27
N SER A 284 -10.86 11.33 -7.02
CA SER A 284 -9.94 12.29 -6.40
C SER A 284 -9.08 11.67 -5.30
N LEU A 285 -7.93 12.30 -5.11
CA LEU A 285 -7.03 12.10 -3.99
C LEU A 285 -6.70 13.48 -3.41
N THR A 286 -7.02 13.71 -2.15
CA THR A 286 -6.70 14.97 -1.45
C THR A 286 -5.70 14.66 -0.35
N VAL A 287 -4.67 15.49 -0.20
CA VAL A 287 -3.64 15.36 0.84
C VAL A 287 -3.42 16.72 1.49
N SER A 288 -3.49 16.77 2.82
CA SER A 288 -3.24 17.98 3.61
C SER A 288 -2.35 17.72 4.81
N TYR A 289 -1.67 18.75 5.32
CA TYR A 289 -0.77 18.68 6.48
C TYR A 289 -1.28 19.53 7.64
N PRO A 290 -2.25 19.06 8.44
CA PRO A 290 -2.79 19.81 9.56
C PRO A 290 -1.84 19.79 10.79
N PRO A 291 -2.08 20.66 11.78
CA PRO A 291 -1.43 20.56 13.10
C PRO A 291 -1.72 19.23 13.81
N SER A 292 -0.76 18.75 14.60
CA SER A 292 -0.93 17.51 15.41
C SER A 292 -1.93 17.73 16.54
N GLN A 293 -2.85 16.78 16.69
CA GLN A 293 -3.77 16.65 17.83
C GLN A 293 -3.29 15.57 18.81
N ALA A 294 -2.56 14.57 18.32
CA ALA A 294 -2.09 13.42 19.09
C ALA A 294 -0.80 13.70 19.87
N PHE A 295 0.07 14.55 19.36
CA PHE A 295 1.41 14.82 19.90
C PHE A 295 1.61 16.32 20.16
N PRO A 296 0.99 16.89 21.23
CA PRO A 296 1.14 18.30 21.58
C PRO A 296 2.58 18.65 22.03
N GLY A 297 3.09 19.81 21.62
CA GLY A 297 4.46 20.28 21.92
C GLY A 297 5.00 21.21 20.83
N PRO A 298 6.31 21.54 20.80
CA PRO A 298 6.91 22.30 19.69
C PRO A 298 6.70 21.68 18.30
N ASN A 299 6.36 20.38 18.27
CA ASN A 299 6.04 19.61 17.08
C ASN A 299 4.55 19.67 16.68
N SER A 300 3.67 20.26 17.51
CA SER A 300 2.24 20.37 17.21
C SER A 300 1.93 21.31 16.04
N THR A 301 2.93 22.07 15.60
CA THR A 301 2.88 23.00 14.48
C THR A 301 3.77 22.59 13.31
N VAL A 302 4.31 21.36 13.25
CA VAL A 302 5.15 20.98 12.09
C VAL A 302 4.27 20.63 10.89
N THR A 303 3.84 21.66 10.17
CA THR A 303 3.35 21.53 8.80
C THR A 303 4.55 21.81 7.89
N SER A 304 5.02 20.78 7.19
CA SER A 304 6.08 20.92 6.19
C SER A 304 5.77 22.07 5.22
N ASN A 305 6.79 22.71 4.66
CA ASN A 305 6.66 23.72 3.61
C ASN A 305 6.85 23.14 2.19
N SER A 306 6.82 21.81 2.07
CA SER A 306 6.93 21.11 0.79
C SER A 306 5.94 19.96 0.68
N MET A 307 5.36 19.76 -0.50
CA MET A 307 4.55 18.59 -0.82
C MET A 307 5.07 17.93 -2.09
N SER A 308 5.40 16.65 -2.00
CA SER A 308 6.02 15.87 -3.08
C SER A 308 5.14 14.70 -3.50
N PHE A 309 5.05 14.50 -4.81
CA PHE A 309 4.33 13.41 -5.45
C PHE A 309 5.18 12.78 -6.54
N LEU A 310 5.30 11.47 -6.50
CA LEU A 310 6.14 10.69 -7.38
C LEU A 310 5.30 10.02 -8.44
N PHE A 311 5.74 10.06 -9.69
CA PHE A 311 5.04 9.49 -10.84
C PHE A 311 5.95 8.49 -11.55
N SER A 312 5.43 7.30 -11.85
CA SER A 312 6.10 6.36 -12.76
C SER A 312 5.12 5.34 -13.32
N GLY A 313 5.65 4.34 -14.01
CA GLY A 313 4.86 3.29 -14.67
C GLY A 313 4.13 3.75 -15.94
N ILE A 314 4.35 4.98 -16.40
CA ILE A 314 3.72 5.56 -17.59
C ILE A 314 4.57 5.24 -18.82
N LYS A 315 4.16 4.26 -19.65
CA LYS A 315 4.89 3.92 -20.88
C LYS A 315 4.45 4.75 -22.08
N GLY A 316 5.38 4.89 -23.03
CA GLY A 316 5.14 5.56 -24.31
C GLY A 316 5.08 7.08 -24.24
N VAL A 317 5.25 7.67 -23.04
CA VAL A 317 5.20 9.11 -22.82
C VAL A 317 6.38 9.52 -21.94
N SER A 318 7.10 10.56 -22.36
CA SER A 318 8.04 11.29 -21.50
C SER A 318 7.33 12.56 -21.02
N LEU A 319 7.39 12.82 -19.72
CA LEU A 319 6.75 13.99 -19.14
C LEU A 319 7.72 15.16 -19.17
N GLY A 320 7.33 16.27 -19.80
CA GLY A 320 8.13 17.49 -19.87
C GLY A 320 8.15 18.24 -18.54
N ASN A 321 9.09 19.19 -18.38
CA ASN A 321 9.19 20.02 -17.18
C ASN A 321 7.91 20.85 -16.91
N ASP A 322 7.11 21.09 -17.95
CA ASP A 322 5.83 21.79 -17.96
C ASP A 322 4.63 20.94 -17.51
N PHE A 323 4.83 19.64 -17.23
CA PHE A 323 3.78 18.72 -16.77
C PHE A 323 2.96 19.28 -15.60
N LEU A 324 1.63 19.42 -15.75
CA LEU A 324 0.74 20.00 -14.73
C LEU A 324 1.02 21.49 -14.37
N MET A 325 1.84 22.25 -15.11
CA MET A 325 1.99 23.69 -14.85
C MET A 325 0.67 24.46 -15.01
N ASN A 326 -0.19 24.04 -15.95
CA ASN A 326 -1.51 24.64 -16.18
C ASN A 326 -2.63 23.94 -15.38
N GLY A 327 -2.27 23.09 -14.42
CA GLY A 327 -3.22 22.36 -13.58
C GLY A 327 -3.83 21.11 -14.21
N THR A 328 -3.56 20.78 -15.48
CA THR A 328 -4.11 19.59 -16.14
C THR A 328 -3.07 18.80 -16.94
N ALA A 329 -3.29 17.50 -17.10
CA ALA A 329 -2.50 16.62 -17.94
C ALA A 329 -3.33 15.44 -18.46
N GLU A 330 -2.98 14.96 -19.65
CA GLU A 330 -3.50 13.71 -20.21
C GLU A 330 -2.40 12.65 -20.19
N LEU A 331 -2.66 11.56 -19.47
CA LEU A 331 -1.79 10.39 -19.37
C LEU A 331 -2.46 9.20 -20.07
N PRO A 332 -1.68 8.19 -20.50
CA PRO A 332 -2.24 6.92 -20.95
C PRO A 332 -3.24 6.36 -19.93
N GLY A 333 -4.51 6.30 -20.33
CA GLY A 333 -5.61 5.80 -19.50
C GLY A 333 -6.08 6.71 -18.36
N LEU A 334 -5.60 7.95 -18.23
CA LEU A 334 -5.99 8.83 -17.13
C LEU A 334 -5.93 10.30 -17.54
N LYS A 335 -7.04 11.05 -17.37
CA LYS A 335 -6.98 12.51 -17.32
C LYS A 335 -6.77 12.95 -15.88
N LEU A 336 -5.90 13.92 -15.69
CA LEU A 336 -5.47 14.37 -14.37
C LEU A 336 -5.59 15.89 -14.27
N THR A 337 -6.17 16.36 -13.18
CA THR A 337 -6.20 17.76 -12.76
C THR A 337 -5.55 17.87 -11.39
N VAL A 338 -4.80 18.93 -11.15
CA VAL A 338 -4.21 19.25 -9.84
C VAL A 338 -4.60 20.65 -9.39
N GLY A 339 -4.90 20.79 -8.11
CA GLY A 339 -5.20 22.06 -7.46
C GLY A 339 -4.97 21.99 -5.96
N GLY A 340 -5.57 22.92 -5.22
CA GLY A 340 -5.37 23.11 -3.79
C GLY A 340 -4.54 24.36 -3.50
N ASN A 341 -4.64 24.86 -2.28
CA ASN A 341 -4.05 26.15 -1.91
C ASN A 341 -2.52 26.20 -2.03
N VAL A 342 -1.83 25.06 -1.90
CA VAL A 342 -0.38 24.97 -2.15
C VAL A 342 -0.07 25.27 -3.62
N VAL A 343 -0.87 24.72 -4.54
CA VAL A 343 -0.72 24.97 -5.98
C VAL A 343 -1.01 26.44 -6.30
N ASP A 344 -2.06 27.01 -5.70
CA ASP A 344 -2.45 28.40 -5.89
C ASP A 344 -1.37 29.38 -5.42
N VAL A 345 -0.85 29.20 -4.19
CA VAL A 345 0.23 30.01 -3.62
C VAL A 345 1.50 29.94 -4.47
N VAL A 346 1.88 28.76 -4.97
CA VAL A 346 3.04 28.65 -5.87
C VAL A 346 2.78 29.37 -7.19
N ASN A 347 1.57 29.28 -7.76
CA ASN A 347 1.19 29.98 -8.99
C ASN A 347 1.15 31.51 -8.82
N GLU A 348 0.87 32.00 -7.61
CA GLU A 348 0.96 33.43 -7.24
C GLU A 348 2.42 33.92 -7.06
N GLY A 349 3.40 33.04 -7.25
CA GLY A 349 4.83 33.36 -7.10
C GLY A 349 5.32 33.33 -5.65
N LYS A 350 4.56 32.71 -4.74
CA LYS A 350 4.89 32.56 -3.31
C LYS A 350 5.45 31.17 -3.00
N GLY A 351 6.38 30.72 -3.83
CA GLY A 351 6.95 29.38 -3.74
C GLY A 351 7.70 28.99 -5.00
N ASN A 352 7.96 27.70 -5.14
CA ASN A 352 8.59 27.10 -6.30
C ASN A 352 7.98 25.72 -6.60
N ARG A 353 7.94 25.36 -7.89
CA ARG A 353 7.57 24.03 -8.37
C ARG A 353 8.77 23.40 -9.08
N THR A 354 9.12 22.18 -8.70
CA THR A 354 10.12 21.37 -9.41
C THR A 354 9.48 20.11 -9.97
N PHE A 355 9.97 19.68 -11.14
CA PHE A 355 9.58 18.42 -11.75
C PHE A 355 10.81 17.78 -12.37
N VAL A 356 11.30 16.70 -11.76
CA VAL A 356 12.62 16.13 -12.09
C VAL A 356 12.52 14.62 -12.23
N TYR A 357 13.22 14.04 -13.20
CA TYR A 357 13.22 12.59 -13.45
C TYR A 357 14.56 11.96 -13.07
N GLY A 358 14.52 10.88 -12.30
CA GLY A 358 15.64 9.95 -12.16
C GLY A 358 16.90 10.50 -11.48
N GLU A 359 16.79 11.57 -10.67
CA GLU A 359 17.88 12.01 -9.80
C GLU A 359 18.19 10.99 -8.70
N GLU A 360 17.17 10.25 -8.26
CA GLU A 360 17.25 9.18 -7.27
C GLU A 360 16.37 7.99 -7.70
N ASP A 361 16.60 6.82 -7.11
CA ASP A 361 15.68 5.68 -7.20
C ASP A 361 14.98 5.45 -5.86
N LEU A 362 13.73 4.99 -5.92
CA LEU A 362 12.91 4.66 -4.77
C LEU A 362 12.75 3.15 -4.73
N ASN A 363 13.51 2.47 -3.87
CA ASN A 363 13.53 1.00 -3.79
C ASN A 363 13.83 0.32 -5.15
N GLY A 364 14.72 0.90 -5.95
CA GLY A 364 15.08 0.39 -7.27
C GLY A 364 14.15 0.82 -8.41
N PHE A 365 13.24 1.77 -8.17
CA PHE A 365 12.32 2.32 -9.18
C PHE A 365 12.70 3.76 -9.52
N LEU A 366 12.82 4.10 -10.81
CA LEU A 366 12.93 5.49 -11.23
C LEU A 366 11.56 6.15 -11.31
N PHE A 367 11.52 7.44 -11.03
CA PHE A 367 10.30 8.23 -10.98
C PHE A 367 10.54 9.67 -11.43
N TYR A 368 9.47 10.33 -11.80
CA TYR A 368 9.38 11.78 -11.83
C TYR A 368 8.95 12.28 -10.45
N ASN A 369 9.66 13.25 -9.90
CA ASN A 369 9.34 13.91 -8.65
C ASN A 369 8.73 15.29 -8.91
N LEU A 370 7.43 15.43 -8.64
CA LEU A 370 6.74 16.72 -8.64
C LEU A 370 6.72 17.25 -7.20
N THR A 371 7.40 18.37 -6.95
CA THR A 371 7.43 19.00 -5.63
C THR A 371 6.98 20.44 -5.72
N TRP A 372 6.07 20.82 -4.83
CA TRP A 372 5.76 22.21 -4.52
C TRP A 372 6.45 22.58 -3.21
N VAL A 373 7.26 23.63 -3.24
CA VAL A 373 7.78 24.31 -2.04
C VAL A 373 7.04 25.63 -1.94
N PHE A 374 6.40 25.92 -0.81
CA PHE A 374 5.52 27.07 -0.67
C PHE A 374 5.90 27.92 0.54
N ASP A 375 5.56 29.20 0.49
CA ASP A 375 5.66 30.10 1.64
C ASP A 375 4.56 29.74 2.64
N ARG A 376 4.98 29.23 3.78
CA ARG A 376 4.08 28.78 4.83
C ARG A 376 3.35 29.95 5.49
N GLU A 377 4.01 31.09 5.65
CA GLU A 377 3.43 32.26 6.31
C GLU A 377 2.21 32.79 5.52
N GLU A 378 2.20 32.60 4.21
CA GLU A 378 1.09 32.97 3.33
C GLU A 378 -0.18 32.16 3.66
N LEU A 379 -0.06 30.83 3.78
CA LEU A 379 -1.19 29.96 4.12
C LEU A 379 -1.64 30.15 5.57
N GLU A 380 -0.69 30.30 6.50
CA GLU A 380 -1.01 30.58 7.90
C GLU A 380 -1.72 31.92 8.07
N GLY A 381 -1.31 32.95 7.33
CA GLY A 381 -1.97 34.25 7.30
C GLY A 381 -3.41 34.20 6.80
N ARG A 382 -3.74 33.21 5.96
CA ARG A 382 -5.10 32.92 5.47
C ARG A 382 -5.90 32.02 6.42
N GLY A 383 -5.26 31.46 7.45
CA GLY A 383 -5.87 30.46 8.34
C GLY A 383 -6.09 29.12 7.66
N GLU A 384 -5.31 28.81 6.63
CA GLU A 384 -5.45 27.63 5.80
C GLU A 384 -4.43 26.54 6.14
N VAL A 385 -4.82 25.28 5.96
CA VAL A 385 -3.93 24.12 6.06
C VAL A 385 -3.37 23.83 4.66
N PRO A 386 -2.06 23.57 4.51
CA PRO A 386 -1.50 23.17 3.23
C PRO A 386 -2.21 21.95 2.67
N GLU A 387 -2.67 22.05 1.42
CA GLU A 387 -3.42 21.00 0.72
C GLU A 387 -3.06 20.95 -0.77
N VAL A 388 -2.92 19.73 -1.29
CA VAL A 388 -2.91 19.42 -2.72
C VAL A 388 -4.00 18.40 -3.02
N ARG A 389 -4.76 18.64 -4.09
CA ARG A 389 -5.82 17.77 -4.57
C ARG A 389 -5.60 17.38 -6.02
N PHE A 390 -5.58 16.08 -6.27
CA PHE A 390 -5.66 15.50 -7.60
C PHE A 390 -7.09 15.08 -7.89
N GLU A 391 -7.63 15.49 -9.02
CA GLU A 391 -8.86 14.94 -9.60
C GLU A 391 -8.49 14.13 -10.84
N PHE A 392 -9.17 13.01 -11.07
CA PHE A 392 -8.87 12.16 -12.21
C PHE A 392 -10.11 11.50 -12.80
N GLU A 393 -10.05 11.28 -14.11
CA GLU A 393 -11.05 10.56 -14.91
C GLU A 393 -10.34 9.42 -15.64
N LYS A 394 -10.80 8.18 -15.41
CA LYS A 394 -10.32 7.01 -16.15
C LYS A 394 -10.85 7.09 -17.58
N VAL A 395 -9.93 7.06 -18.56
CA VAL A 395 -10.23 7.06 -20.01
C VAL A 395 -10.17 5.65 -20.58
#